data_AF-A0A763SVG3-F1
#
_entry.id   AF-A0A763SVG3-F1
#
_cell.length_a   1.000
_cell.length_b   1.000
_cell.length_c   1.000
_cell.angle_alpha   90.00
_cell.angle_beta   90.00
_cell.angle_gamma   90.00
#
_symmetry.space_group_name_H-M   'P 1'
#
loop_
_entity.id
_entity.type
_entity.pdbx_description
1 polymer ?
#
loop_
_entity_poly.entity_id
_entity_poly.type
_entity_poly.pdbx_seq_one_letter_code
_entity_poly.pdbx_strand_id
1 'polypeptide(L)' 'QSAEYERQRRIDAANDFMNSKQWPGKVAIGRLKGDELVQYNFWLDYLDEVTAVDTSTAPDISWPPVPTT' A
#
# COMPACT_ATOMS: atom_id res chain seq x y z
N GLN A 1 -2.82 16.97 11.92
CA GLN A 1 -3.90 15.96 11.90
C GLN A 1 -4.28 15.54 10.49
N SER A 2 -4.36 16.47 9.51
CA SER A 2 -4.69 16.12 8.11
C SER A 2 -3.69 15.20 7.42
N ALA A 3 -2.39 15.34 7.69
CA ALA A 3 -1.35 14.48 7.14
C ALA A 3 -1.44 13.02 7.63
N GLU A 4 -1.67 12.84 8.93
CA GLU A 4 -1.94 11.54 9.54
C GLU A 4 -3.17 10.87 8.94
N TYR A 5 -4.26 11.63 8.78
CA TYR A 5 -5.48 11.16 8.14
C TYR A 5 -5.25 10.72 6.69
N GLU A 6 -4.47 11.49 5.92
CA GLU A 6 -4.11 11.13 4.54
C GLU A 6 -3.22 9.88 4.49
N ARG A 7 -2.28 9.71 5.44
CA ARG A 7 -1.48 8.47 5.56
C ARG A 7 -2.41 7.27 5.76
N GLN A 8 -3.32 7.37 6.72
CA GLN A 8 -4.27 6.29 7.00
C GLN A 8 -5.17 6.00 5.80
N ARG A 9 -5.70 7.03 5.14
CA ARG A 9 -6.52 6.87 3.93
C ARG A 9 -5.77 6.14 2.81
N ARG A 10 -4.47 6.41 2.62
CA ARG A 10 -3.62 5.72 1.63
C ARG A 10 -3.38 4.26 1.98
N ILE A 11 -3.14 3.97 3.26
CA ILE A 11 -3.00 2.61 3.77
C ILE A 11 -4.30 1.83 3.55
N ASP A 12 -5.44 2.42 3.91
CA ASP A 12 -6.76 1.80 3.76
C ASP A 12 -7.06 1.51 2.28
N ALA A 13 -6.82 2.48 1.38
CA ALA A 13 -7.04 2.29 -0.05
C ALA A 13 -6.16 1.19 -0.67
N ALA A 14 -4.88 1.10 -0.25
CA ALA A 14 -3.99 0.02 -0.69
C ALA A 14 -4.47 -1.34 -0.19
N ASN A 15 -4.84 -1.43 1.09
CA ASN A 15 -5.38 -2.66 1.68
C ASN A 15 -6.69 -3.09 0.99
N ASP A 16 -7.61 -2.16 0.75
CA ASP A 16 -8.87 -2.43 0.04
C ASP A 16 -8.62 -2.98 -1.36
N PHE A 17 -7.69 -2.38 -2.11
CA PHE A 17 -7.32 -2.86 -3.43
C PHE A 17 -6.77 -4.30 -3.37
N MET A 18 -5.77 -4.56 -2.51
CA MET A 18 -5.16 -5.90 -2.38
C MET A 18 -6.16 -6.96 -1.87
N ASN A 19 -7.04 -6.57 -0.95
CA ASN A 19 -8.10 -7.42 -0.44
C ASN A 19 -9.14 -7.75 -1.52
N SER A 20 -9.49 -6.80 -2.38
CA SER A 20 -10.41 -7.04 -3.51
C SER A 20 -9.87 -8.10 -4.49
N LYS A 21 -8.55 -8.28 -4.55
CA LYS A 21 -7.86 -9.31 -5.36
C LYS A 21 -7.67 -10.64 -4.63
N GLN A 22 -8.03 -10.70 -3.34
CA GLN A 22 -7.80 -11.83 -2.45
C GLN A 22 -6.32 -12.22 -2.29
N TRP A 23 -5.39 -11.30 -2.58
CA TRP A 23 -3.96 -11.59 -2.59
C TRP A 23 -3.41 -12.08 -1.25
N PRO A 24 -3.75 -11.48 -0.09
CA PRO A 24 -3.27 -11.99 1.20
C PRO A 24 -3.64 -13.47 1.41
N GLY A 25 -4.88 -13.84 1.08
CA GLY A 25 -5.35 -15.22 1.15
C GLY A 25 -4.63 -16.14 0.16
N LYS A 26 -4.45 -15.69 -1.09
CA LYS A 26 -3.72 -16.46 -2.12
C LYS A 26 -2.25 -16.69 -1.72
N VAL A 27 -1.56 -15.72 -1.11
CA VAL A 27 -0.18 -15.90 -0.61
C VAL A 27 -0.12 -16.93 0.50
N ALA A 28 -1.02 -16.84 1.49
CA ALA A 28 -1.05 -17.74 2.63
C ALA A 28 -1.15 -19.23 2.24
N ILE A 29 -1.77 -19.53 1.09
CA ILE A 29 -1.94 -20.91 0.58
C ILE A 29 -1.10 -21.20 -0.69
N GLY A 30 -0.14 -20.33 -1.02
CA GLY A 30 0.79 -20.54 -2.14
C GLY A 30 0.16 -20.50 -3.54
N ARG A 31 -1.00 -19.84 -3.69
CA ARG A 31 -1.70 -19.70 -4.99
C ARG A 31 -1.39 -18.41 -5.73
N LEU A 32 -0.81 -17.40 -5.08
CA LEU A 32 -0.39 -16.16 -5.74
C LEU A 32 0.94 -16.38 -6.48
N LYS A 33 1.01 -16.06 -7.77
CA LYS A 33 2.17 -16.34 -8.62
C LYS A 33 2.20 -15.45 -9.86
N GLY A 34 3.36 -15.40 -10.53
CA GLY A 34 3.55 -14.62 -11.76
C GLY A 34 3.37 -13.13 -11.52
N ASP A 35 2.76 -12.44 -12.49
CA ASP A 35 2.60 -10.98 -12.46
C ASP A 35 1.78 -10.50 -11.26
N GLU A 36 0.77 -11.27 -10.81
CA GLU A 36 -0.01 -10.91 -9.61
C GLU A 36 0.86 -10.89 -8.34
N LEU A 37 1.87 -11.75 -8.24
CA LEU A 37 2.79 -11.79 -7.09
C LEU A 37 3.74 -10.59 -7.12
N VAL A 38 4.26 -10.26 -8.31
CA VAL A 38 5.11 -9.07 -8.50
C VAL A 38 4.33 -7.81 -8.13
N GLN A 39 3.10 -7.72 -8.59
CA GLN A 39 2.23 -6.60 -8.29
C GLN A 39 1.88 -6.50 -6.80
N TYR A 40 1.59 -7.62 -6.13
CA TYR A 40 1.36 -7.62 -4.70
C TYR A 40 2.57 -7.10 -3.93
N ASN A 41 3.79 -7.50 -4.31
CA ASN A 41 5.00 -6.99 -3.68
C ASN A 41 5.14 -5.47 -3.85
N PHE A 42 4.86 -4.90 -5.03
CA PHE A 42 4.88 -3.44 -5.20
C PHE A 42 3.88 -2.71 -4.29
N TRP A 43 2.72 -3.31 -4.02
CA TRP A 43 1.75 -2.74 -3.09
C TRP A 43 2.19 -2.86 -1.63
N LEU A 44 2.91 -3.93 -1.26
CA LEU A 44 3.52 -4.06 0.06
C LEU A 44 4.66 -3.04 0.24
N ASP A 45 5.53 -2.87 -0.76
CA ASP A 45 6.58 -1.86 -0.74
C ASP A 45 5.98 -0.45 -0.60
N TYR A 46 4.90 -0.15 -1.33
CA TYR A 46 4.16 1.12 -1.18
C TYR A 46 3.61 1.31 0.24
N LEU A 47 3.06 0.26 0.87
CA LEU A 47 2.57 0.34 2.25
C LEU A 47 3.69 0.66 3.24
N ASP A 48 4.85 0.02 3.07
CA ASP A 48 6.02 0.27 3.91
C ASP A 48 6.50 1.72 3.75
N GLU A 49 6.60 2.21 2.50
CA GLU A 49 6.97 3.59 2.21
C GLU A 49 5.98 4.60 2.79
N VAL A 50 4.67 4.39 2.60
CA VAL A 50 3.62 5.29 3.11
C VAL A 50 3.64 5.32 4.64
N THR A 51 3.82 4.15 5.28
CA THR A 51 3.87 4.05 6.74
C THR A 51 5.09 4.76 7.33
N ALA A 52 6.22 4.76 6.60
CA ALA A 52 7.44 5.43 7.01
C ALA A 52 7.42 6.97 6.82
N VAL A 53 6.41 7.54 6.14
CA VAL A 53 6.31 8.99 5.92
C VAL A 53 6.18 9.74 7.26
N ASP A 54 7.13 10.63 7.53
CA ASP A 54 7.08 11.54 8.68
C ASP A 54 6.07 12.67 8.46
N THR A 55 4.88 12.48 9.03
CA THR A 55 3.78 13.45 8.94
C THR A 55 3.94 14.71 9.80
N SER A 56 4.98 14.80 10.63
CA SER A 56 5.24 15.99 11.46
C SER A 56 5.72 17.19 10.64
N THR A 57 6.22 16.94 9.43
CA THR A 57 6.74 17.92 8.46
C THR A 57 5.65 18.63 7.64
N ALA A 58 4.37 18.35 7.90
CA ALA A 58 3.25 18.95 7.21
C ALA A 58 3.32 20.50 7.18
N PRO A 59 2.92 21.15 6.06
CA PRO A 59 2.20 20.59 4.91
C PRO A 59 3.08 20.03 3.78
N ASP A 60 4.42 20.16 3.87
CA ASP A 60 5.35 19.78 2.80
C ASP A 60 5.67 18.28 2.86
N ILE A 61 4.69 17.46 2.48
CA ILE A 61 4.82 16.00 2.47
C ILE A 61 4.85 15.50 1.03
N SER A 62 5.92 14.80 0.69
CA SER A 62 6.00 14.00 -0.53
C SER A 62 5.44 12.60 -0.24
N TRP A 63 4.30 12.29 -0.84
CA TRP A 63 3.72 10.96 -0.72
C TRP A 63 4.32 10.00 -1.76
N PRO A 64 4.55 8.72 -1.39
CA PRO A 64 4.95 7.69 -2.33
C PRO A 64 4.01 7.59 -3.54
N PRO A 65 4.54 7.27 -4.73
CA PRO A 65 3.71 7.06 -5.91
C PRO A 65 2.90 5.77 -5.75
N VAL A 66 1.61 5.84 -6.07
CA VAL A 66 0.74 4.65 -6.04
C VAL A 66 1.18 3.67 -7.16
N PRO A 67 1.34 2.37 -6.87
CA PRO A 67 1.67 1.38 -7.88
C PRO A 67 0.62 1.32 -8.99
N THR A 68 1.05 1.25 -10.25
CA THR A 68 0.15 1.10 -11.39
C THR A 68 -0.26 -0.37 -11.57
N THR A 69 -1.51 -0.56 -11.99
CA THR A 69 -2.08 -1.88 -12.24
C THR A 69 -1.50 -2.59 -13.45
#